data_AF-A0A172ZH16-F1
#
_entry.id   AF-A0A172ZH16-F1
#
_cell.length_a   1.000
_cell.length_b   1.000
_cell.length_c   1.000
_cell.angle_alpha   90.00
_cell.angle_beta   90.00
_cell.angle_gamma   90.00
#
_symmetry.space_group_name_H-M   'P 1'
#
loop_
_entity.id
_entity.type
_entity.pdbx_description
1 polymer ?
#
loop_
_entity_poly.entity_id
_entity_poly.type
_entity_poly.pdbx_seq_one_letter_code
_entity_poly.pdbx_strand_id
1 'polypeptide(L)'
;MNQRQRKKIILQQWIIVERIEMDEERYTLYAIDFQRQGRYSWSCWRSQEEMLQFRIPVRCKTGGTRIHYQPCAKIASKAIWLALDEEQYEQLEQLFYQPLSRNRWQAFLQHLNKVLPKSPSE
;
A
#
# COMPACT_ATOMS: atom_id res chain seq x y z
N MET A 1 -13.57 0.69 28.66
CA MET A 1 -12.86 0.36 27.40
C MET A 1 -11.40 0.82 27.52
N ASN A 2 -10.43 -0.10 27.41
CA ASN A 2 -9.07 0.10 27.93
C ASN A 2 -8.19 0.93 26.94
N GLN A 3 -7.75 2.13 27.36
CA GLN A 3 -6.96 3.08 26.55
C GLN A 3 -5.65 2.49 25.98
N ARG A 4 -5.13 1.42 26.60
CA ARG A 4 -3.91 0.71 26.17
C ARG A 4 -4.02 0.03 24.80
N GLN A 5 -5.23 -0.24 24.29
CA GLN A 5 -5.40 -0.85 22.96
C GLN A 5 -5.27 0.15 21.80
N ARG A 6 -5.33 1.47 22.06
CA ARG A 6 -5.26 2.53 21.02
C ARG A 6 -3.85 2.81 20.47
N LYS A 7 -2.79 2.17 20.99
CA LYS A 7 -1.39 2.49 20.63
C LYS A 7 -0.64 1.38 19.86
N LYS A 8 -1.32 0.53 19.09
CA LYS A 8 -0.64 -0.39 18.14
C LYS A 8 -0.36 0.31 16.81
N ILE A 9 0.81 0.07 16.17
CA ILE A 9 0.96 0.35 14.73
C ILE A 9 0.07 -0.68 14.06
N ILE A 10 -1.12 -0.27 13.68
CA ILE A 10 -1.97 -1.02 12.75
C ILE A 10 -1.76 -0.27 11.45
N LEU A 11 -0.90 -0.79 10.58
CA LEU A 11 -0.90 -0.34 9.18
C LEU A 11 -2.28 -0.69 8.66
N GLN A 12 -3.13 0.33 8.54
CA GLN A 12 -4.56 0.14 8.29
C GLN A 12 -4.81 -0.28 6.86
N GLN A 13 -3.91 0.12 5.96
CA GLN A 13 -4.07 -0.08 4.54
C GLN A 13 -2.72 -0.40 3.91
N TRP A 14 -2.69 -1.56 3.25
CA TRP A 14 -1.63 -2.00 2.36
C TRP A 14 -2.14 -1.90 0.94
N ILE A 15 -1.30 -1.42 0.04
CA ILE A 15 -1.67 -1.17 -1.34
C ILE A 15 -0.52 -1.64 -2.21
N ILE A 16 -0.80 -2.56 -3.10
CA ILE A 16 0.16 -2.98 -4.13
C ILE A 16 -0.29 -2.29 -5.41
N VAL A 17 0.64 -1.56 -6.00
CA VAL A 17 0.48 -0.89 -7.27
C VAL A 17 1.30 -1.63 -8.29
N GLU A 18 0.63 -2.10 -9.32
CA GLU A 18 1.22 -2.56 -10.56
C GLU A 18 1.18 -1.37 -11.53
N ARG A 19 2.34 -0.79 -11.80
CA ARG A 19 2.50 0.29 -12.76
C ARG A 19 2.76 -0.33 -14.12
N ILE A 20 1.90 -0.03 -15.07
CA ILE A 20 2.02 -0.47 -16.46
C ILE A 20 2.72 0.67 -17.22
N GLU A 21 4.03 0.54 -17.44
CA GLU A 21 4.86 1.55 -18.10
C GLU A 21 5.48 0.95 -19.37
N MET A 22 5.03 1.35 -20.56
CA MET A 22 5.67 1.06 -21.86
C MET A 22 6.18 -0.40 -22.00
N ASP A 23 5.33 -1.40 -21.73
CA ASP A 23 5.61 -2.86 -21.75
C ASP A 23 6.43 -3.43 -20.58
N GLU A 24 6.74 -2.65 -19.54
CA GLU A 24 7.28 -3.17 -18.27
C GLU A 24 6.25 -3.04 -17.13
N GLU A 25 5.99 -4.15 -16.45
CA GLU A 25 5.27 -4.17 -15.18
C GLU A 25 6.22 -3.84 -14.03
N ARG A 26 5.90 -2.80 -13.26
CA ARG A 26 6.64 -2.47 -12.04
C ARG A 26 5.73 -2.52 -10.83
N TYR A 27 6.16 -3.24 -9.81
CA TYR A 27 5.39 -3.39 -8.59
C TYR A 27 5.95 -2.47 -7.49
N THR A 28 5.03 -1.77 -6.83
CA THR A 28 5.32 -0.92 -5.67
C THR A 28 4.32 -1.22 -4.56
N LEU A 29 4.81 -1.47 -3.35
CA LEU A 29 4.01 -1.66 -2.16
C LEU A 29 4.01 -0.36 -1.35
N TYR A 30 2.82 0.14 -1.06
CA TYR A 30 2.59 1.23 -0.13
C TYR A 30 1.93 0.73 1.15
N ALA A 31 2.30 1.36 2.26
CA ALA A 31 1.65 1.17 3.55
C ALA A 31 1.34 2.51 4.18
N ILE A 32 0.09 2.68 4.61
CA ILE A 32 -0.41 3.93 5.18
C ILE A 32 -0.97 3.67 6.58
N ASP A 33 -0.56 4.52 7.52
CA ASP A 33 -1.14 4.65 8.85
C ASP A 33 -1.76 6.05 9.00
N PHE A 34 -3.05 6.18 8.67
CA PHE A 34 -3.76 7.47 8.78
C PHE A 34 -3.84 8.01 10.20
N GLN A 35 -3.83 7.15 11.23
CA GLN A 35 -3.90 7.60 12.63
C GLN A 35 -2.62 8.29 13.07
N ARG A 36 -1.48 7.92 12.48
CA ARG A 36 -0.16 8.42 12.85
C ARG A 36 0.52 9.20 11.75
N GLN A 37 -0.18 9.38 10.64
CA GLN A 37 0.35 9.95 9.40
C GLN A 37 1.62 9.23 8.90
N GLY A 38 1.74 7.94 9.22
CA GLY A 38 2.88 7.10 8.82
C GLY A 38 2.73 6.65 7.38
N ARG A 39 3.84 6.70 6.64
CA ARG A 39 3.92 6.39 5.21
C ARG A 39 5.17 5.58 4.94
N TYR A 40 5.00 4.45 4.24
CA TYR A 40 6.09 3.60 3.80
C TYR A 40 5.84 3.14 2.38
N SER A 41 6.89 3.13 1.57
CA SER A 41 6.86 2.58 0.22
C SER A 41 8.06 1.67 0.02
N TRP A 42 7.85 0.60 -0.76
CA TRP A 42 8.87 -0.30 -1.25
C TRP A 42 8.61 -0.51 -2.74
N SER A 43 9.60 -0.24 -3.57
CA SER A 43 9.48 -0.25 -5.04
C SER A 43 10.63 -1.06 -5.65
N CYS A 44 10.73 -1.02 -6.98
CA CYS A 44 11.79 -1.62 -7.80
C CYS A 44 11.66 -3.12 -8.09
N TRP A 45 10.48 -3.72 -7.91
CA TRP A 45 10.24 -5.10 -8.35
C TRP A 45 9.76 -5.12 -9.79
N ARG A 46 10.35 -6.00 -10.60
CA ARG A 46 10.01 -6.17 -12.02
C ARG A 46 9.09 -7.34 -12.28
N SER A 47 8.80 -8.13 -11.25
CA SER A 47 7.82 -9.20 -11.31
C SER A 47 7.06 -9.32 -9.99
N GLN A 48 5.85 -9.83 -10.07
CA GLN A 48 5.05 -10.15 -8.90
C GLN A 48 5.79 -11.16 -8.00
N GLU A 49 6.52 -12.13 -8.57
CA GLU A 49 7.24 -13.15 -7.81
C GLU A 49 8.35 -12.54 -6.94
N GLU A 50 9.19 -11.67 -7.51
CA GLU A 50 10.24 -10.96 -6.76
C GLU A 50 9.64 -10.19 -5.56
N MET A 51 8.54 -9.48 -5.81
CA MET A 51 7.83 -8.78 -4.76
C MET A 51 7.36 -9.74 -3.67
N LEU A 52 6.67 -10.83 -4.03
CA LEU A 52 6.08 -11.77 -3.06
C LEU A 52 7.13 -12.45 -2.16
N GLN A 53 8.32 -12.73 -2.70
CA GLN A 53 9.45 -13.30 -1.96
C GLN A 53 10.12 -12.28 -1.02
N PHE A 54 9.97 -10.98 -1.28
CA PHE A 54 10.58 -9.93 -0.48
C PHE A 54 10.07 -9.94 0.97
N ARG A 55 10.97 -9.65 1.91
CA ARG A 55 10.64 -9.59 3.34
C ARG A 55 10.54 -8.15 3.81
N ILE A 56 9.32 -7.70 4.05
CA ILE A 56 9.01 -6.35 4.49
C ILE A 56 9.34 -6.18 5.98
N PRO A 57 10.15 -5.18 6.37
CA PRO A 57 10.35 -4.84 7.77
C PRO A 57 9.07 -4.22 8.35
N VAL A 58 8.52 -4.84 9.39
CA VAL A 58 7.33 -4.41 10.13
C VAL A 58 7.71 -4.19 11.59
N ARG A 59 7.33 -3.02 12.13
CA ARG A 59 7.48 -2.75 13.57
C ARG A 59 6.23 -3.19 14.33
N CYS A 60 6.42 -3.98 15.39
CA CYS A 60 5.30 -4.45 16.22
C CYS A 60 4.77 -3.37 17.19
N LYS A 61 5.56 -2.33 17.50
CA LYS A 61 5.21 -1.27 18.45
C LYS A 61 5.81 0.08 18.02
N THR A 62 5.07 1.17 18.29
CA THR A 62 5.58 2.55 18.15
C THR A 62 6.76 2.77 19.09
N GLY A 63 7.85 3.34 18.59
CA GLY A 63 9.05 3.59 19.40
C GLY A 63 9.81 2.33 19.83
N GLY A 64 9.35 1.14 19.42
CA GLY A 64 10.10 -0.10 19.63
C GLY A 64 11.27 -0.19 18.66
N THR A 65 12.42 -0.61 19.15
CA THR A 65 13.64 -0.83 18.35
C THR A 65 13.62 -2.17 17.61
N ARG A 66 12.75 -3.10 18.00
CA ARG A 66 12.67 -4.44 17.41
C ARG A 66 11.90 -4.41 16.09
N ILE A 67 12.63 -4.67 15.00
CA ILE A 67 12.09 -4.84 13.65
C ILE A 67 11.83 -6.33 13.43
N HIS A 68 10.64 -6.66 12.96
CA HIS A 68 10.31 -8.00 12.48
C HIS A 68 10.21 -7.97 10.97
N TYR A 69 10.36 -9.12 10.32
CA TYR A 69 10.20 -9.23 8.89
C TYR A 69 9.02 -10.13 8.57
N GLN A 70 8.17 -9.71 7.63
CA GLN A 70 7.07 -10.52 7.13
C GLN A 70 7.22 -10.69 5.61
N PRO A 71 6.98 -11.90 5.07
CA PRO A 71 6.92 -12.08 3.62
C PRO A 71 5.87 -11.16 3.01
N CYS A 72 6.21 -10.52 1.89
CA CYS A 72 5.28 -9.67 1.16
C CYS A 72 4.05 -10.46 0.73
N ALA A 73 4.19 -11.74 0.38
CA ALA A 73 3.05 -12.63 0.12
C ALA A 73 1.96 -12.60 1.21
N LYS A 74 2.37 -12.51 2.49
CA LYS A 74 1.42 -12.42 3.60
C LYS A 74 0.71 -11.06 3.65
N ILE A 75 1.40 -10.00 3.25
CA ILE A 75 0.85 -8.64 3.15
C ILE A 75 -0.09 -8.54 1.94
N ALA A 76 0.35 -9.07 0.80
CA ALA A 76 -0.36 -9.08 -0.47
C ALA A 76 -1.76 -9.69 -0.38
N SER A 77 -1.93 -10.74 0.43
CA SER A 77 -3.26 -11.35 0.70
C SER A 77 -4.29 -10.40 1.34
N LYS A 78 -3.83 -9.26 1.88
CA LYS A 78 -4.66 -8.25 2.56
C LYS A 78 -4.51 -6.87 1.93
N ALA A 79 -3.72 -6.76 0.87
CA ALA A 79 -3.47 -5.50 0.18
C ALA A 79 -4.58 -5.23 -0.84
N ILE A 80 -4.84 -3.95 -1.06
CA ILE A 80 -5.61 -3.51 -2.23
C ILE A 80 -4.66 -3.55 -3.42
N TRP A 81 -5.05 -4.26 -4.47
CA TRP A 81 -4.31 -4.31 -5.72
C TRP A 81 -4.85 -3.26 -6.68
N LEU A 82 -3.95 -2.46 -7.23
CA LEU A 82 -4.25 -1.41 -8.19
C LEU A 82 -3.33 -1.57 -9.40
N ALA A 83 -3.90 -1.82 -10.57
CA ALA A 83 -3.20 -1.68 -11.84
C ALA A 83 -3.40 -0.24 -12.31
N LEU A 84 -2.33 0.55 -12.34
CA LEU A 84 -2.38 1.98 -12.65
C LEU A 84 -1.54 2.26 -13.90
N ASP A 85 -2.09 3.11 -14.76
CA ASP A 85 -1.32 3.78 -15.80
C ASP A 85 -0.41 4.88 -15.18
N GLU A 86 0.38 5.53 -16.03
CA GLU A 86 1.33 6.56 -15.60
C GLU A 86 0.65 7.77 -14.95
N GLU A 87 -0.49 8.23 -15.48
CA GLU A 87 -1.20 9.40 -14.95
C GLU A 87 -1.82 9.09 -13.58
N GLN A 88 -2.47 7.93 -13.45
CA GLN A 88 -3.07 7.47 -12.20
C GLN A 88 -1.99 7.20 -11.14
N TYR A 89 -0.83 6.68 -11.56
CA TYR A 89 0.31 6.49 -10.67
C TYR A 89 0.83 7.84 -10.13
N GLU A 90 0.98 8.85 -10.99
CA GLU A 90 1.41 10.17 -10.57
C GLU A 90 0.42 10.79 -9.57
N GLN A 91 -0.90 10.65 -9.82
CA GLN A 91 -1.93 11.09 -8.88
C GLN A 91 -1.82 10.37 -7.52
N LEU A 92 -1.53 9.07 -7.52
CA LEU A 92 -1.28 8.31 -6.30
C LEU A 92 -0.06 8.84 -5.56
N GLU A 93 1.05 9.11 -6.26
CA GLU A 93 2.26 9.65 -5.63
C GLU A 93 2.01 11.02 -5.02
N GLN A 94 1.31 11.91 -5.74
CA GLN A 94 0.93 13.22 -5.20
C GLN A 94 0.08 13.08 -3.92
N LEU A 95 -0.88 12.15 -3.89
CA LEU A 95 -1.67 11.87 -2.69
C LEU A 95 -0.83 11.28 -1.55
N PHE A 96 0.14 10.43 -1.89
CA PHE A 96 1.00 9.78 -0.92
C PHE A 96 2.01 10.73 -0.30
N TYR A 97 2.54 11.71 -1.05
CA TYR A 97 3.54 12.66 -0.55
C TYR A 97 2.93 13.95 0.02
N GLN A 98 1.74 14.37 -0.39
CA GLN A 98 1.01 15.47 0.23
C GLN A 98 0.51 15.11 1.65
N PRO A 99 0.01 16.08 2.45
CA PRO A 99 -0.59 15.78 3.75
C PRO A 99 -1.67 14.70 3.63
N LEU A 100 -1.49 13.59 4.37
CA LEU A 100 -2.39 12.44 4.30
C LEU A 100 -3.79 12.85 4.72
N SER A 101 -4.72 12.78 3.77
CA SER A 101 -6.14 12.98 3.99
C SER A 101 -6.90 11.71 3.66
N ARG A 102 -7.54 11.13 4.68
CA ARG A 102 -8.37 9.92 4.52
C ARG A 102 -9.48 10.13 3.49
N ASN A 103 -10.08 11.32 3.46
CA ASN A 103 -11.15 11.65 2.52
C ASN A 103 -10.64 11.70 1.09
N ARG A 104 -9.49 12.35 0.84
CA ARG A 104 -8.88 12.38 -0.50
C ARG A 104 -8.47 10.99 -0.96
N TRP A 105 -7.94 10.18 -0.03
CA TRP A 105 -7.58 8.79 -0.31
C TRP A 105 -8.79 7.94 -0.70
N GLN A 106 -9.90 8.05 0.04
CA GLN A 106 -11.14 7.35 -0.28
C GLN A 106 -11.73 7.80 -1.62
N ALA A 107 -11.71 9.11 -1.91
CA ALA A 107 -12.19 9.65 -3.18
C ALA A 107 -11.38 9.10 -4.36
N PHE A 108 -10.05 9.01 -4.22
CA PHE A 108 -9.15 8.42 -5.22
C PHE A 108 -9.47 6.94 -5.46
N LEU A 109 -9.57 6.13 -4.41
CA LEU A 109 -9.92 4.71 -4.55
C LEU A 109 -11.33 4.50 -5.16
N GLN A 110 -12.28 5.36 -4.83
CA GLN A 110 -13.62 5.33 -5.44
C GLN A 110 -13.59 5.72 -6.91
N HIS A 111 -12.74 6.67 -7.29
CA HIS A 111 -12.54 7.06 -8.68
C HIS A 111 -11.96 5.90 -9.48
N LEU A 112 -10.90 5.26 -8.98
CA LEU A 112 -10.30 4.08 -9.62
C LEU A 112 -11.29 2.91 -9.75
N ASN A 113 -12.09 2.62 -8.73
CA ASN A 113 -13.12 1.56 -8.79
C ASN A 113 -14.25 1.84 -9.78
N LYS A 114 -14.44 3.09 -10.21
CA LYS A 114 -15.41 3.46 -11.25
C LYS A 114 -14.81 3.37 -12.65
N VAL A 115 -13.50 3.56 -12.76
CA VAL A 115 -12.75 3.58 -14.03
C VAL A 115 -12.28 2.18 -14.41
N LEU A 116 -11.87 1.36 -13.44
CA LEU A 116 -11.54 -0.04 -13.64
C LEU A 116 -12.84 -0.86 -13.60
N PRO A 117 -13.20 -1.61 -14.67
CA PRO A 117 -14.24 -2.62 -14.54
C PRO A 117 -13.82 -3.57 -13.42
N LYS A 118 -14.77 -4.00 -12.59
CA LYS A 118 -14.56 -5.12 -11.67
C LYS A 118 -13.95 -6.25 -12.49
N SER A 119 -12.65 -6.51 -12.33
CA SER A 119 -12.05 -7.69 -12.93
C SER A 119 -12.84 -8.90 -12.42
N PRO A 120 -13.13 -9.86 -13.31
CA PRO A 120 -14.13 -10.88 -13.09
C PRO A 120 -13.71 -11.70 -11.87
N SER A 121 -14.63 -11.83 -10.93
CA SER A 121 -14.54 -12.89 -9.93
C SER A 121 -14.81 -14.20 -10.67
N GLU A 122 -13.79 -15.06 -10.65
CA GLU A 122 -13.82 -16.51 -10.94
C GLU A 122 -14.06 -16.97 -12.39
#